data_AF-A0A6B2L9P3-F1
#
_entry.id   AF-A0A6B2L9P3-F1
#
_cell.length_a   1.000
_cell.length_b   1.000
_cell.length_c   1.000
_cell.angle_alpha   90.00
_cell.angle_beta   90.00
_cell.angle_gamma   90.00
#
_symmetry.space_group_name_H-M   'P 1'
#
loop_
_entity.id
_entity.type
_entity.pdbx_description
1 polymer ?
#
loop_
_entity_poly.entity_id
_entity_poly.type
_entity_poly.pdbx_seq_one_letter_code
_entity_poly.pdbx_strand_id
1 'polypeptide(L)'
;MMKEREGESNVTKKMEKSVLHYFTELIRELGLRRVFQDIHVDILVSIYNICKDDKSDKKRAPKPVMAECVTEYIKKKGITSEQFIEDLDAKIRNDIFKDCEIPIDENSVDAWHAFVDRTGLITFFASLPDSKLRKFAEKCRLTLKTQSREKMIDAILKQEDYDPKKPKPKVEKPSKHKPKIKDGISRTDLHYHYTRQELVDYCKEEGIPRDGLKREVVNRILQHLQGVDVSKKKKKRKSSTPSKKKKSASSPRKKDKDSESESKSERKEDEKEEERSADSEKGQKKRKKEEDSDSEKEKKKRKTSEKK
;
A
#
# COMPACT_ATOMS: atom_id res chain seq x y z
N MET A 1 31.31 -10.48 48.52
CA MET A 1 29.97 -10.95 48.12
C MET A 1 29.58 -10.27 46.81
N MET A 2 29.57 -10.98 45.67
CA MET A 2 29.19 -10.41 44.36
C MET A 2 28.49 -11.40 43.38
N LYS A 3 28.09 -12.61 43.83
CA LYS A 3 27.57 -13.67 42.94
C LYS A 3 26.07 -13.62 42.61
N GLU A 4 25.32 -12.66 43.15
CA GLU A 4 23.84 -12.69 43.10
C GLU A 4 23.20 -11.82 42.00
N ARG A 5 23.96 -10.91 41.36
CA ARG A 5 23.41 -9.96 40.35
C ARG A 5 23.23 -10.53 38.94
N GLU A 6 23.71 -11.74 38.66
CA GLU A 6 23.65 -12.30 37.30
C GLU A 6 22.30 -12.99 36.98
N GLY A 7 21.57 -13.44 38.01
CA GLY A 7 20.30 -14.16 37.84
C GLY A 7 19.17 -13.29 37.27
N GLU A 8 18.96 -12.11 37.83
CA GLU A 8 17.88 -11.18 37.44
C GLU A 8 17.99 -10.78 35.96
N SER A 9 19.22 -10.62 35.46
CA SER A 9 19.53 -10.22 34.08
C SER A 9 19.09 -11.23 33.02
N ASN A 10 18.81 -12.48 33.38
CA ASN A 10 18.40 -13.52 32.44
C ASN A 10 16.88 -13.73 32.40
N VAL A 11 16.17 -13.46 33.51
CA VAL A 11 14.71 -13.55 33.58
C VAL A 11 14.05 -12.48 32.71
N THR A 12 14.52 -11.23 32.82
CA THR A 12 14.02 -10.09 32.01
C THR A 12 14.18 -10.34 30.52
N LYS A 13 15.40 -10.70 30.07
CA LYS A 13 15.69 -11.01 28.65
C LYS A 13 14.83 -12.15 28.09
N LYS A 14 14.48 -13.16 28.89
CA LYS A 14 13.57 -14.24 28.48
C LYS A 14 12.14 -13.73 28.30
N MET A 15 11.66 -12.88 29.20
CA MET A 15 10.34 -12.26 29.11
C MET A 15 10.25 -11.31 27.90
N GLU A 16 11.26 -10.46 27.68
CA GLU A 16 11.34 -9.54 26.54
C GLU A 16 11.26 -10.29 25.20
N LYS A 17 12.03 -11.38 25.03
CA LYS A 17 11.97 -12.22 23.82
C LYS A 17 10.58 -12.84 23.59
N SER A 18 9.91 -13.28 24.66
CA SER A 18 8.55 -13.84 24.59
C SER A 18 7.52 -12.80 24.13
N VAL A 19 7.58 -11.59 24.72
CA VAL A 19 6.69 -10.47 24.37
C VAL A 19 6.93 -9.99 22.94
N LEU A 20 8.20 -9.89 22.51
CA LEU A 20 8.54 -9.52 21.14
C LEU A 20 8.04 -10.56 20.12
N HIS A 21 8.22 -11.86 20.38
CA HIS A 21 7.73 -12.91 19.49
C HIS A 21 6.19 -12.88 19.37
N TYR A 22 5.47 -12.82 20.50
CA TYR A 22 4.01 -12.67 20.50
C TYR A 22 3.54 -11.44 19.71
N PHE A 23 4.25 -10.31 19.85
CA PHE A 23 3.95 -9.11 19.10
C PHE A 23 4.19 -9.28 17.59
N THR A 24 5.30 -9.90 17.17
CA THR A 24 5.58 -10.19 15.77
C THR A 24 4.52 -11.08 15.13
N GLU A 25 4.08 -12.14 15.80
CA GLU A 25 3.03 -13.01 15.25
C GLU A 25 1.66 -12.32 15.21
N LEU A 26 1.32 -11.48 16.19
CA LEU A 26 0.12 -10.65 16.14
C LEU A 26 0.15 -9.64 14.97
N ILE A 27 1.30 -9.01 14.73
CA ILE A 27 1.51 -8.14 13.56
C ILE A 27 1.31 -8.93 12.26
N ARG A 28 1.91 -10.13 12.14
CA ARG A 28 1.79 -10.96 10.95
C ARG A 28 0.36 -11.46 10.70
N GLU A 29 -0.35 -11.85 11.76
CA GLU A 29 -1.76 -12.25 11.67
C GLU A 29 -2.64 -11.10 11.16
N LEU A 30 -2.45 -9.88 11.69
CA LEU A 30 -3.12 -8.67 11.20
C LEU A 30 -2.75 -8.35 9.74
N GLY A 31 -1.49 -8.56 9.37
CA GLY A 31 -0.99 -8.39 8.01
C GLY A 31 -1.68 -9.33 7.02
N LEU A 32 -1.60 -10.65 7.26
CA LEU A 32 -2.26 -11.68 6.46
C LEU A 32 -3.76 -11.41 6.30
N ARG A 33 -4.45 -11.22 7.43
CA ARG A 33 -5.89 -10.94 7.50
C ARG A 33 -6.28 -9.71 6.67
N ARG A 34 -5.44 -8.67 6.65
CA ARG A 34 -5.66 -7.45 5.85
C ARG A 34 -5.36 -7.68 4.37
N VAL A 35 -4.21 -8.27 4.02
CA VAL A 35 -3.84 -8.56 2.63
C VAL A 35 -4.88 -9.45 1.95
N PHE A 36 -5.32 -10.51 2.62
CA PHE A 36 -6.38 -11.39 2.09
C PHE A 36 -7.74 -10.70 1.95
N GLN A 37 -8.03 -9.61 2.68
CA GLN A 37 -9.22 -8.80 2.44
C GLN A 37 -9.10 -7.89 1.22
N ASP A 38 -7.91 -7.42 0.88
CA ASP A 38 -7.69 -6.47 -0.20
C ASP A 38 -7.58 -7.15 -1.59
N ILE A 39 -6.89 -8.29 -1.72
CA ILE A 39 -6.74 -9.04 -3.00
C ILE A 39 -8.08 -9.39 -3.69
N HIS A 40 -8.04 -9.67 -4.99
CA HIS A 40 -9.22 -9.95 -5.80
C HIS A 40 -10.02 -11.16 -5.29
N VAL A 41 -11.35 -11.05 -5.36
CA VAL A 41 -12.28 -11.96 -4.67
C VAL A 41 -12.27 -13.39 -5.24
N ASP A 42 -11.81 -13.58 -6.47
CA ASP A 42 -11.67 -14.90 -7.10
C ASP A 42 -10.34 -15.59 -6.72
N ILE A 43 -9.27 -14.81 -6.47
CA ILE A 43 -8.02 -15.32 -5.90
C ILE A 43 -8.29 -15.77 -4.47
N LEU A 44 -8.95 -14.93 -3.65
CA LEU A 44 -9.32 -15.28 -2.28
C LEU A 44 -10.22 -16.53 -2.20
N VAL A 45 -11.19 -16.69 -3.11
CA VAL A 45 -11.99 -17.93 -3.18
C VAL A 45 -11.14 -19.14 -3.53
N SER A 46 -10.16 -18.99 -4.42
CA SER A 46 -9.24 -20.09 -4.79
C SER A 46 -8.39 -20.54 -3.60
N ILE A 47 -7.86 -19.59 -2.81
CA ILE A 47 -7.11 -19.87 -1.57
C ILE A 47 -8.03 -20.48 -0.50
N TYR A 48 -9.20 -19.89 -0.28
CA TYR A 48 -10.19 -20.38 0.71
C TYR A 48 -10.62 -21.82 0.44
N ASN A 49 -10.80 -22.20 -0.83
CA ASN A 49 -11.13 -23.57 -1.23
C ASN A 49 -9.98 -24.58 -1.01
N ILE A 50 -8.73 -24.12 -0.85
CA ILE A 50 -7.58 -24.97 -0.46
C ILE A 50 -7.55 -25.11 1.08
N CYS A 51 -7.80 -24.01 1.81
CA CYS A 51 -7.81 -24.01 3.28
C CYS A 51 -9.03 -24.71 3.92
N LYS A 52 -10.12 -24.90 3.16
CA LYS A 52 -11.34 -25.52 3.66
C LYS A 52 -11.23 -27.05 3.59
N ASP A 53 -10.79 -27.67 4.69
CA ASP A 53 -10.67 -29.13 4.87
C ASP A 53 -12.01 -29.90 4.59
N ASP A 54 -13.18 -29.22 4.52
CA ASP A 54 -14.51 -29.85 4.51
C ASP A 54 -15.42 -29.40 3.34
N LYS A 55 -16.20 -30.35 2.79
CA LYS A 55 -17.03 -30.21 1.57
C LYS A 55 -18.40 -29.55 1.81
N SER A 56 -18.68 -29.12 3.04
CA SER A 56 -19.96 -28.56 3.49
C SER A 56 -20.26 -27.18 2.87
N ASP A 57 -21.40 -27.08 2.17
CA ASP A 57 -22.00 -25.89 1.55
C ASP A 57 -21.11 -25.01 0.63
N LYS A 58 -21.49 -24.93 -0.65
CA LYS A 58 -20.82 -24.15 -1.72
C LYS A 58 -21.16 -22.65 -1.72
N LYS A 59 -21.76 -22.11 -0.65
CA LYS A 59 -22.16 -20.70 -0.57
C LYS A 59 -20.92 -19.81 -0.40
N ARG A 60 -20.74 -18.84 -1.31
CA ARG A 60 -19.60 -17.91 -1.29
C ARG A 60 -19.66 -17.04 -0.02
N ALA A 61 -18.78 -17.31 0.94
CA ALA A 61 -18.69 -16.52 2.16
C ALA A 61 -18.22 -15.08 1.87
N PRO A 62 -18.53 -14.09 2.74
CA PRO A 62 -18.04 -12.72 2.59
C PRO A 62 -16.50 -12.63 2.61
N LYS A 63 -15.93 -11.67 1.88
CA LYS A 63 -14.48 -11.40 1.82
C LYS A 63 -13.78 -11.45 3.21
N PRO A 64 -14.28 -10.74 4.26
CA PRO A 64 -13.64 -10.77 5.58
C PRO A 64 -13.61 -12.16 6.22
N VAL A 65 -14.67 -12.95 6.06
CA VAL A 65 -14.78 -14.31 6.61
C VAL A 65 -13.82 -15.26 5.90
N MET A 66 -13.70 -15.18 4.57
CA MET A 66 -12.74 -16.00 3.82
C MET A 66 -11.29 -15.67 4.21
N ALA A 67 -10.96 -14.39 4.35
CA ALA A 67 -9.64 -13.94 4.80
C ALA A 67 -9.30 -14.40 6.24
N GLU A 68 -10.28 -14.36 7.15
CA GLU A 68 -10.14 -14.87 8.51
C GLU A 68 -9.96 -16.40 8.52
N CYS A 69 -10.75 -17.17 7.77
CA CYS A 69 -10.59 -18.62 7.66
C CYS A 69 -9.22 -19.04 7.08
N VAL A 70 -8.68 -18.33 6.09
CA VAL A 70 -7.32 -18.60 5.56
C VAL A 70 -6.26 -18.29 6.62
N THR A 71 -6.42 -17.19 7.37
CA THR A 71 -5.47 -16.80 8.42
C THR A 71 -5.47 -17.78 9.60
N GLU A 72 -6.66 -18.23 10.04
CA GLU A 72 -6.81 -19.27 11.07
C GLU A 72 -6.35 -20.65 10.58
N TYR A 73 -6.44 -20.96 9.29
CA TYR A 73 -5.85 -22.19 8.72
C TYR A 73 -4.33 -22.22 8.88
N ILE A 74 -3.63 -21.15 8.47
CA ILE A 74 -2.17 -20.99 8.58
C ILE A 74 -1.74 -21.20 10.04
N LYS A 75 -2.39 -20.48 10.95
CA LYS A 75 -2.20 -20.51 12.41
C LYS A 75 -2.47 -21.90 13.03
N LYS A 76 -3.54 -22.58 12.61
CA LYS A 76 -3.92 -23.94 13.08
C LYS A 76 -2.96 -25.02 12.57
N LYS A 77 -2.38 -24.87 11.37
CA LYS A 77 -1.36 -25.79 10.84
C LYS A 77 0.04 -25.50 11.40
N GLY A 78 0.27 -24.32 11.98
CA GLY A 78 1.56 -23.92 12.55
C GLY A 78 2.63 -23.58 11.50
N ILE A 79 2.22 -23.22 10.29
CA ILE A 79 3.10 -22.86 9.16
C ILE A 79 3.30 -21.34 9.07
N THR A 80 4.42 -20.89 8.49
CA THR A 80 4.68 -19.46 8.28
C THR A 80 3.90 -18.90 7.07
N SER A 81 3.87 -17.57 6.93
CA SER A 81 3.25 -16.91 5.77
C SER A 81 3.99 -17.17 4.46
N GLU A 82 5.27 -17.50 4.57
CA GLU A 82 6.21 -17.81 3.49
C GLU A 82 5.97 -19.23 3.00
N GLN A 83 6.02 -20.20 3.92
CA GLN A 83 5.70 -21.62 3.66
C GLN A 83 4.31 -21.76 3.01
N PHE A 84 3.30 -21.07 3.56
CA PHE A 84 1.95 -21.09 2.98
C PHE A 84 1.92 -20.60 1.53
N ILE A 85 2.66 -19.54 1.20
CA ILE A 85 2.72 -19.02 -0.18
C ILE A 85 3.54 -19.94 -1.10
N GLU A 86 4.58 -20.61 -0.61
CA GLU A 86 5.36 -21.60 -1.36
C GLU A 86 4.55 -22.86 -1.67
N ASP A 87 3.75 -23.35 -0.72
CA ASP A 87 2.84 -24.50 -0.86
C ASP A 87 1.67 -24.25 -1.84
N LEU A 88 1.32 -22.99 -2.13
CA LEU A 88 0.30 -22.69 -3.13
C LEU A 88 0.74 -23.05 -4.56
N ASP A 89 -0.24 -23.38 -5.40
CA ASP A 89 -0.02 -23.51 -6.84
C ASP A 89 0.59 -22.23 -7.43
N ALA A 90 1.51 -22.42 -8.39
CA ALA A 90 2.28 -21.33 -8.98
C ALA A 90 1.42 -20.29 -9.71
N LYS A 91 0.23 -20.64 -10.21
CA LYS A 91 -0.71 -19.65 -10.76
C LYS A 91 -1.28 -18.79 -9.64
N ILE A 92 -1.79 -19.41 -8.56
CA ILE A 92 -2.41 -18.70 -7.43
C ILE A 92 -1.38 -17.79 -6.76
N ARG A 93 -0.17 -18.28 -6.47
CA ARG A 93 0.94 -17.46 -5.92
C ARG A 93 1.25 -16.26 -6.82
N ASN A 94 1.41 -16.47 -8.13
CA ASN A 94 1.71 -15.39 -9.07
C ASN A 94 0.56 -14.39 -9.24
N ASP A 95 -0.69 -14.82 -9.06
CA ASP A 95 -1.86 -13.93 -9.09
C ASP A 95 -1.95 -13.08 -7.79
N ILE A 96 -1.65 -13.66 -6.61
CA ILE A 96 -1.48 -12.91 -5.35
C ILE A 96 -0.40 -11.83 -5.48
N PHE A 97 0.76 -12.20 -6.03
CA PHE A 97 1.89 -11.26 -6.17
C PHE A 97 1.56 -10.07 -7.09
N LYS A 98 0.82 -10.29 -8.19
CA LYS A 98 0.35 -9.19 -9.07
C LYS A 98 -0.57 -8.22 -8.32
N ASP A 99 -1.55 -8.74 -7.59
CA ASP A 99 -2.52 -7.95 -6.84
C ASP A 99 -1.87 -7.14 -5.70
N CYS A 100 -0.76 -7.63 -5.16
CA CYS A 100 0.02 -6.95 -4.12
C CYS A 100 1.14 -6.05 -4.68
N GLU A 101 1.22 -5.87 -6.01
CA GLU A 101 2.31 -5.18 -6.73
C GLU A 101 3.72 -5.74 -6.46
N ILE A 102 3.82 -7.00 -6.03
CA ILE A 102 5.08 -7.69 -5.72
C ILE A 102 5.76 -8.16 -7.03
N PRO A 103 7.07 -7.86 -7.24
CA PRO A 103 7.83 -8.39 -8.37
C PRO A 103 7.90 -9.92 -8.36
N ILE A 104 7.59 -10.55 -9.50
CA ILE A 104 7.73 -12.00 -9.69
C ILE A 104 9.17 -12.30 -10.12
N ASP A 105 10.05 -12.46 -9.14
CA ASP A 105 11.45 -12.92 -9.30
C ASP A 105 11.89 -13.84 -8.13
N GLU A 106 13.19 -14.16 -8.07
CA GLU A 106 13.77 -15.06 -7.07
C GLU A 106 13.55 -14.61 -5.61
N ASN A 107 13.27 -13.32 -5.39
CA ASN A 107 13.06 -12.72 -4.05
C ASN A 107 11.57 -12.50 -3.72
N SER A 108 10.64 -13.07 -4.50
CA SER A 108 9.19 -12.78 -4.35
C SER A 108 8.64 -13.13 -2.95
N VAL A 109 9.17 -14.18 -2.32
CA VAL A 109 8.72 -14.67 -1.00
C VAL A 109 9.20 -13.74 0.12
N ASP A 110 10.45 -13.27 0.06
CA ASP A 110 10.97 -12.24 0.98
C ASP A 110 10.23 -10.91 0.82
N ALA A 111 9.92 -10.52 -0.43
CA ALA A 111 9.12 -9.33 -0.73
C ALA A 111 7.68 -9.46 -0.19
N TRP A 112 7.08 -10.65 -0.26
CA TRP A 112 5.80 -10.97 0.36
C TRP A 112 5.86 -10.88 1.89
N HIS A 113 6.87 -11.47 2.53
CA HIS A 113 7.06 -11.39 3.99
C HIS A 113 7.14 -9.93 4.45
N ALA A 114 8.00 -9.14 3.81
CA ALA A 114 8.14 -7.71 4.10
C ALA A 114 6.85 -6.91 3.83
N PHE A 115 6.05 -7.29 2.84
CA PHE A 115 4.76 -6.69 2.53
C PHE A 115 3.69 -7.03 3.58
N VAL A 116 3.64 -8.29 4.04
CA VAL A 116 2.73 -8.76 5.11
C VAL A 116 3.06 -8.10 6.44
N ASP A 117 4.31 -8.18 6.91
CA ASP A 117 4.72 -7.59 8.19
C ASP A 117 4.52 -6.05 8.17
N ARG A 118 4.80 -5.37 7.05
CA ARG A 118 4.50 -3.93 6.89
C ARG A 118 3.01 -3.63 6.94
N THR A 119 2.17 -4.41 6.27
CA THR A 119 0.70 -4.24 6.26
C THR A 119 0.12 -4.52 7.65
N GLY A 120 0.69 -5.47 8.37
CA GLY A 120 0.40 -5.76 9.78
C GLY A 120 0.70 -4.58 10.69
N LEU A 121 1.89 -3.97 10.55
CA LEU A 121 2.27 -2.77 11.31
C LEU A 121 1.36 -1.57 10.99
N ILE A 122 1.02 -1.34 9.73
CA ILE A 122 0.04 -0.29 9.32
C ILE A 122 -1.29 -0.53 10.02
N THR A 123 -1.82 -1.77 9.95
CA THR A 123 -3.12 -2.15 10.53
C THR A 123 -3.11 -2.01 12.06
N PHE A 124 -2.05 -2.47 12.72
CA PHE A 124 -1.87 -2.31 14.17
C PHE A 124 -1.83 -0.84 14.58
N PHE A 125 -0.97 -0.02 13.96
CA PHE A 125 -0.88 1.40 14.32
C PHE A 125 -2.16 2.17 13.98
N ALA A 126 -2.90 1.79 12.93
CA ALA A 126 -4.20 2.38 12.60
C ALA A 126 -5.28 2.13 13.67
N SER A 127 -5.17 1.02 14.40
CA SER A 127 -6.05 0.69 15.54
C SER A 127 -5.76 1.51 16.80
N LEU A 128 -4.59 2.14 16.90
CA LEU A 128 -4.21 2.90 18.11
C LEU A 128 -4.81 4.31 18.10
N PRO A 129 -5.32 4.80 19.25
CA PRO A 129 -5.65 6.22 19.41
C PRO A 129 -4.44 7.12 19.14
N ASP A 130 -4.68 8.30 18.56
CA ASP A 130 -3.63 9.25 18.17
C ASP A 130 -2.74 9.69 19.34
N SER A 131 -3.28 9.70 20.57
CA SER A 131 -2.53 9.96 21.80
C SER A 131 -1.54 8.85 22.19
N LYS A 132 -1.75 7.60 21.74
CA LYS A 132 -0.76 6.52 21.83
C LYS A 132 0.27 6.61 20.71
N LEU A 133 -0.16 6.94 19.47
CA LEU A 133 0.74 7.11 18.33
C LEU A 133 1.77 8.22 18.56
N ARG A 134 1.34 9.38 19.08
CA ARG A 134 2.25 10.48 19.44
C ARG A 134 3.27 10.05 20.50
N LYS A 135 2.82 9.42 21.60
CA LYS A 135 3.71 8.88 22.65
C LYS A 135 4.65 7.79 22.16
N PHE A 136 4.28 7.04 21.11
CA PHE A 136 5.17 6.06 20.48
C PHE A 136 6.24 6.77 19.64
N ALA A 137 5.85 7.73 18.80
CA ALA A 137 6.76 8.55 18.01
C ALA A 137 7.75 9.34 18.89
N GLU A 138 7.28 9.94 19.99
CA GLU A 138 8.09 10.61 21.01
C GLU A 138 9.16 9.68 21.60
N LYS A 139 8.82 8.41 21.88
CA LYS A 139 9.79 7.38 22.33
C LYS A 139 10.80 7.00 21.23
N CYS A 140 10.36 6.95 19.97
CA CYS A 140 11.24 6.83 18.80
C CYS A 140 12.03 8.12 18.49
N ARG A 141 11.87 9.19 19.28
CA ARG A 141 12.49 10.52 19.08
C ARG A 141 12.07 11.24 17.79
N LEU A 142 10.90 10.92 17.25
CA LEU A 142 10.35 11.48 16.00
C LEU A 142 9.46 12.71 16.25
N THR A 143 9.68 13.75 15.46
CA THR A 143 8.93 15.02 15.49
C THR A 143 7.77 14.97 14.50
N LEU A 144 6.52 14.91 14.99
CA LEU A 144 5.31 14.76 14.17
C LEU A 144 4.43 16.02 14.13
N LYS A 145 4.75 16.97 13.24
CA LYS A 145 3.98 18.22 13.03
C LYS A 145 2.77 18.02 12.11
N THR A 146 1.99 16.96 12.35
CA THR A 146 0.78 16.58 11.58
C THR A 146 -0.36 16.17 12.50
N GLN A 147 -1.61 16.32 12.02
CA GLN A 147 -2.82 15.76 12.64
C GLN A 147 -3.41 14.57 11.85
N SER A 148 -2.96 14.31 10.62
CA SER A 148 -3.40 13.13 9.85
C SER A 148 -2.72 11.87 10.39
N ARG A 149 -3.54 10.86 10.73
CA ARG A 149 -3.09 9.58 11.29
C ARG A 149 -2.17 8.83 10.33
N GLU A 150 -2.53 8.73 9.06
CA GLU A 150 -1.73 8.11 7.99
C GLU A 150 -0.29 8.66 7.98
N LYS A 151 -0.13 9.98 8.07
CA LYS A 151 1.17 10.65 8.09
C LYS A 151 1.96 10.42 9.39
N MET A 152 1.28 10.17 10.50
CA MET A 152 1.95 9.74 11.74
C MET A 152 2.43 8.29 11.62
N ILE A 153 1.62 7.40 11.04
CA ILE A 153 1.97 5.99 10.82
C ILE A 153 3.13 5.87 9.81
N ASP A 154 3.05 6.53 8.66
CA ASP A 154 4.11 6.53 7.64
C ASP A 154 5.45 7.03 8.19
N ALA A 155 5.42 8.09 9.02
CA ALA A 155 6.61 8.61 9.71
C ALA A 155 7.17 7.63 10.75
N ILE A 156 6.32 6.98 11.55
CA ILE A 156 6.72 5.93 12.50
C ILE A 156 7.34 4.72 11.76
N LEU A 157 6.76 4.29 10.63
CA LEU A 157 7.27 3.14 9.88
C LEU A 157 8.59 3.43 9.15
N LYS A 158 8.80 4.68 8.71
CA LYS A 158 10.07 5.13 8.11
C LYS A 158 11.13 5.51 9.13
N GLN A 159 10.76 5.71 10.39
CA GLN A 159 11.60 6.34 11.43
C GLN A 159 12.10 7.74 10.99
N GLU A 160 11.23 8.54 10.36
CA GLU A 160 11.55 9.87 9.84
C GLU A 160 10.69 10.99 10.47
N ASP A 161 11.29 12.17 10.69
CA ASP A 161 10.58 13.39 11.11
C ASP A 161 9.56 13.87 10.07
N TYR A 162 8.29 14.01 10.46
CA TYR A 162 7.27 14.64 9.63
C TYR A 162 7.09 16.13 9.97
N ASP A 163 7.63 16.99 9.11
CA ASP A 163 7.32 18.42 9.08
C ASP A 163 6.69 18.80 7.73
N PRO A 164 5.42 19.24 7.67
CA PRO A 164 4.78 19.67 6.43
C PRO A 164 5.39 20.97 5.87
N LYS A 165 6.24 21.67 6.64
CA LYS A 165 7.02 22.84 6.21
C LYS A 165 8.43 22.48 5.73
N LYS A 166 8.86 21.20 5.72
CA LYS A 166 10.04 20.79 4.93
C LYS A 166 9.80 21.27 3.49
N PRO A 167 10.59 22.22 2.97
CA PRO A 167 10.27 22.86 1.70
C PRO A 167 10.29 21.80 0.60
N LYS A 168 9.21 21.70 -0.17
CA LYS A 168 9.23 20.94 -1.44
C LYS A 168 10.47 21.40 -2.21
N PRO A 169 11.31 20.48 -2.75
CA PRO A 169 12.51 20.87 -3.47
C PRO A 169 12.10 21.89 -4.53
N LYS A 170 12.74 23.07 -4.51
CA LYS A 170 12.37 24.18 -5.39
C LYS A 170 12.42 23.65 -6.81
N VAL A 171 11.25 23.50 -7.45
CA VAL A 171 11.18 23.16 -8.87
C VAL A 171 11.83 24.34 -9.58
N GLU A 172 13.07 24.13 -10.04
CA GLU A 172 13.82 25.13 -10.78
C GLU A 172 12.94 25.59 -11.94
N LYS A 173 12.59 26.87 -11.95
CA LYS A 173 11.86 27.43 -13.09
C LYS A 173 12.82 27.42 -14.27
N PRO A 174 12.42 26.96 -15.47
CA PRO A 174 13.26 27.10 -16.64
C PRO A 174 13.61 28.58 -16.84
N SER A 175 14.79 28.81 -17.41
CA SER A 175 15.25 30.12 -17.85
C SER A 175 14.21 30.80 -18.75
N LYS A 176 14.23 32.14 -18.81
CA LYS A 176 13.40 32.88 -19.79
C LYS A 176 13.88 32.66 -21.23
N HIS A 177 15.16 32.32 -21.41
CA HIS A 177 15.82 32.20 -22.71
C HIS A 177 16.65 30.92 -22.76
N LYS A 178 16.69 30.27 -23.93
CA LYS A 178 17.45 29.05 -24.22
C LYS A 178 18.94 29.23 -23.85
N PRO A 179 19.42 28.65 -22.73
CA PRO A 179 20.79 28.85 -22.29
C PRO A 179 21.71 27.86 -23.03
N LYS A 180 22.90 28.31 -23.45
CA LYS A 180 23.86 27.45 -24.17
C LYS A 180 24.25 26.25 -23.29
N ILE A 181 24.30 25.06 -23.90
CA ILE A 181 24.75 23.84 -23.21
C ILE A 181 26.21 24.02 -22.79
N LYS A 182 26.44 24.05 -21.48
CA LYS A 182 27.72 24.25 -20.78
C LYS A 182 27.60 23.74 -19.35
N ASP A 183 28.72 23.56 -18.68
CA ASP A 183 28.81 23.21 -17.26
C ASP A 183 27.90 24.12 -16.40
N GLY A 184 27.15 23.51 -15.49
CA GLY A 184 26.18 24.20 -14.64
C GLY A 184 24.80 24.44 -15.27
N ILE A 185 24.53 24.05 -16.52
CA ILE A 185 23.17 24.12 -17.10
C ILE A 185 22.17 23.25 -16.31
N SER A 186 20.99 23.80 -16.01
CA SER A 186 19.94 23.05 -15.30
C SER A 186 19.42 21.88 -16.14
N ARG A 187 19.12 20.77 -15.45
CA ARG A 187 18.34 19.65 -16.00
C ARG A 187 16.97 20.10 -16.54
N THR A 188 16.38 21.13 -15.93
CA THR A 188 15.13 21.72 -16.38
C THR A 188 15.33 22.45 -17.71
N ASP A 189 16.38 23.26 -17.86
CA ASP A 189 16.64 24.00 -19.09
C ASP A 189 16.88 23.09 -20.30
N LEU A 190 17.69 22.04 -20.11
CA LEU A 190 17.88 20.98 -21.11
C LEU A 190 16.57 20.23 -21.44
N HIS A 191 15.61 20.17 -20.51
CA HIS A 191 14.32 19.52 -20.76
C HIS A 191 13.28 20.41 -21.43
N TYR A 192 13.30 21.72 -21.18
CA TYR A 192 12.32 22.67 -21.72
C TYR A 192 12.79 23.37 -23.01
N HIS A 193 14.03 23.88 -23.07
CA HIS A 193 14.47 24.72 -24.19
C HIS A 193 15.01 23.96 -25.41
N TYR A 194 15.42 22.71 -25.23
CA TYR A 194 16.02 21.90 -26.28
C TYR A 194 15.09 20.77 -26.72
N THR A 195 14.99 20.53 -28.02
CA THR A 195 14.31 19.36 -28.59
C THR A 195 15.15 18.09 -28.35
N ARG A 196 14.58 16.89 -28.56
CA ARG A 196 15.40 15.66 -28.50
C ARG A 196 16.48 15.66 -29.59
N GLN A 197 16.21 16.27 -30.75
CA GLN A 197 17.11 16.26 -31.89
C GLN A 197 18.36 17.11 -31.61
N GLU A 198 18.19 18.36 -31.18
CA GLU A 198 19.32 19.24 -30.83
C GLU A 198 20.22 18.65 -29.72
N LEU A 199 19.64 17.94 -28.75
CA LEU A 199 20.42 17.23 -27.71
C LEU A 199 21.19 16.03 -28.30
N VAL A 200 20.64 15.35 -29.30
CA VAL A 200 21.31 14.25 -30.02
C VAL A 200 22.41 14.77 -30.94
N ASP A 201 22.24 15.94 -31.53
CA ASP A 201 23.24 16.60 -32.36
C ASP A 201 24.40 17.13 -31.50
N TYR A 202 24.12 17.75 -30.35
CA TYR A 202 25.14 18.06 -29.34
C TYR A 202 25.88 16.79 -28.85
N CYS A 203 25.15 15.69 -28.58
CA CYS A 203 25.80 14.41 -28.25
C CYS A 203 26.71 13.87 -29.37
N LYS A 204 26.40 14.16 -30.63
CA LYS A 204 27.21 13.75 -31.79
C LYS A 204 28.46 14.62 -31.92
N GLU A 205 28.38 15.91 -31.59
CA GLU A 205 29.50 16.85 -31.59
C GLU A 205 30.52 16.49 -30.49
N GLU A 206 30.07 16.26 -29.25
CA GLU A 206 30.93 15.86 -28.12
C GLU A 206 31.28 14.35 -28.10
N GLY A 207 30.89 13.59 -29.12
CA GLY A 207 31.21 12.15 -29.25
C GLY A 207 30.51 11.20 -28.25
N ILE A 208 29.58 11.69 -27.44
CA ILE A 208 28.90 10.92 -26.38
C ILE A 208 27.69 10.09 -26.90
N PRO A 209 27.25 9.02 -26.21
CA PRO A 209 26.20 8.13 -26.75
C PRO A 209 24.86 8.84 -26.97
N ARG A 210 24.24 8.62 -28.13
CA ARG A 210 23.03 9.33 -28.62
C ARG A 210 21.69 8.59 -28.47
N ASP A 211 21.71 7.34 -28.01
CA ASP A 211 20.52 6.48 -28.03
C ASP A 211 19.48 6.84 -26.96
N GLY A 212 18.27 6.27 -27.07
CA GLY A 212 17.25 6.31 -26.00
C GLY A 212 16.38 7.59 -25.95
N LEU A 213 15.59 7.69 -24.88
CA LEU A 213 14.58 8.74 -24.68
C LEU A 213 15.21 10.10 -24.30
N LYS A 214 14.50 11.21 -24.53
CA LYS A 214 14.97 12.58 -24.22
C LYS A 214 15.51 12.70 -22.79
N ARG A 215 14.86 12.07 -21.81
CA ARG A 215 15.32 12.04 -20.40
C ARG A 215 16.65 11.31 -20.20
N GLU A 216 16.92 10.24 -20.95
CA GLU A 216 18.23 9.55 -20.90
C GLU A 216 19.34 10.39 -21.54
N VAL A 217 19.04 11.11 -22.62
CA VAL A 217 20.00 11.99 -23.34
C VAL A 217 20.36 13.20 -22.46
N VAL A 218 19.37 13.87 -21.86
CA VAL A 218 19.61 14.97 -20.89
C VAL A 218 20.50 14.52 -19.74
N ASN A 219 20.25 13.35 -19.15
CA ASN A 219 21.07 12.82 -18.06
C ASN A 219 22.53 12.55 -18.50
N ARG A 220 22.74 12.09 -19.74
CA ARG A 220 24.08 11.84 -20.32
C ARG A 220 24.86 13.13 -20.54
N ILE A 221 24.19 14.17 -21.04
CA ILE A 221 24.78 15.50 -21.21
C ILE A 221 25.21 16.07 -19.86
N LEU A 222 24.34 16.01 -18.84
CA LEU A 222 24.69 16.46 -17.49
C LEU A 222 25.85 15.68 -16.87
N GLN A 223 25.94 14.37 -17.11
CA GLN A 223 27.07 13.55 -16.64
C GLN A 223 28.38 13.93 -17.33
N HIS A 224 28.35 14.13 -18.65
CA HIS A 224 29.51 14.56 -19.43
C HIS A 224 30.03 15.93 -18.98
N LEU A 225 29.13 16.92 -18.81
CA LEU A 225 29.42 18.26 -18.26
C LEU A 225 29.82 18.26 -16.76
N GLN A 226 29.80 17.10 -16.11
CA GLN A 226 30.30 16.87 -14.74
C GLN A 226 31.62 16.08 -14.74
N GLY A 227 32.25 15.88 -15.91
CA GLY A 227 33.48 15.08 -16.05
C GLY A 227 33.27 13.58 -15.85
N VAL A 228 32.03 13.09 -15.76
CA VAL A 228 31.74 11.67 -15.61
C VAL A 228 31.83 10.99 -16.97
N ASP A 229 32.70 9.98 -17.09
CA ASP A 229 32.79 9.22 -18.33
C ASP A 229 31.47 8.49 -18.65
N VAL A 230 30.88 8.85 -19.78
CA VAL A 230 29.66 8.26 -20.33
C VAL A 230 29.96 7.22 -21.41
N SER A 231 31.22 6.82 -21.61
CA SER A 231 31.64 5.85 -22.61
C SER A 231 30.96 4.48 -22.42
N LYS A 232 30.01 4.19 -23.31
CA LYS A 232 29.37 2.88 -23.56
C LYS A 232 29.28 1.92 -22.37
N LYS A 233 28.57 2.29 -21.29
CA LYS A 233 28.02 1.31 -20.33
C LYS A 233 27.24 0.25 -21.13
N LYS A 234 27.77 -0.97 -21.21
CA LYS A 234 27.19 -2.08 -21.99
C LYS A 234 25.77 -2.39 -21.49
N LYS A 235 24.74 -1.88 -22.17
CA LYS A 235 23.35 -2.32 -21.96
C LYS A 235 23.32 -3.84 -22.23
N LYS A 236 23.19 -4.67 -21.17
CA LYS A 236 22.90 -6.11 -21.31
C LYS A 236 21.64 -6.22 -22.19
N ARG A 237 21.78 -6.76 -23.39
CA ARG A 237 20.67 -6.88 -24.35
C ARG A 237 19.71 -7.93 -23.79
N LYS A 238 18.54 -7.52 -23.26
CA LYS A 238 17.41 -8.46 -23.14
C LYS A 238 17.12 -8.97 -24.55
N SER A 239 17.22 -10.28 -24.74
CA SER A 239 17.06 -10.94 -26.03
C SER A 239 15.61 -10.85 -26.49
N SER A 240 15.35 -10.00 -27.47
CA SER A 240 14.05 -9.94 -28.14
C SER A 240 13.83 -11.20 -28.98
N THR A 241 12.88 -12.04 -28.57
CA THR A 241 12.47 -13.25 -29.29
C THR A 241 12.02 -12.90 -30.72
N PRO A 242 12.51 -13.60 -31.77
CA PRO A 242 12.22 -13.22 -33.15
C PRO A 242 10.79 -13.55 -33.57
N SER A 243 9.96 -12.52 -33.79
CA SER A 243 8.58 -12.64 -34.25
C SER A 243 8.49 -13.00 -35.75
N LYS A 244 8.42 -14.31 -36.05
CA LYS A 244 8.09 -14.78 -37.42
C LYS A 244 6.63 -14.45 -37.77
N LYS A 245 6.42 -13.72 -38.87
CA LYS A 245 5.08 -13.38 -39.40
C LYS A 245 5.07 -13.45 -40.94
N LYS A 246 4.48 -14.50 -41.51
CA LYS A 246 4.16 -14.77 -42.95
C LYS A 246 3.69 -16.25 -43.06
N LYS A 247 2.75 -16.66 -43.93
CA LYS A 247 1.84 -15.91 -44.82
C LYS A 247 0.64 -16.81 -45.26
N SER A 248 -0.54 -16.21 -45.41
CA SER A 248 -1.63 -16.51 -46.36
C SER A 248 -1.88 -17.95 -46.88
N ALA A 249 -3.05 -18.50 -46.56
CA ALA A 249 -3.86 -19.41 -47.40
C ALA A 249 -5.35 -18.97 -47.31
N SER A 250 -6.26 -19.47 -48.16
CA SER A 250 -7.57 -18.81 -48.37
C SER A 250 -8.72 -19.64 -48.96
N SER A 251 -9.94 -19.46 -48.41
CA SER A 251 -11.25 -19.86 -49.00
C SER A 251 -11.53 -21.38 -49.14
N PRO A 252 -12.78 -21.85 -49.39
CA PRO A 252 -14.05 -21.10 -49.55
C PRO A 252 -15.30 -21.64 -48.77
N ARG A 253 -16.43 -20.96 -49.00
CA ARG A 253 -17.82 -21.11 -48.48
C ARG A 253 -18.50 -22.51 -48.47
N LYS A 254 -19.44 -22.67 -47.52
CA LYS A 254 -20.88 -23.09 -47.64
C LYS A 254 -21.61 -22.58 -46.35
N LYS A 255 -22.84 -22.02 -46.26
CA LYS A 255 -24.17 -22.17 -46.93
C LYS A 255 -24.81 -23.56 -46.71
N ASP A 256 -26.00 -23.74 -46.11
CA ASP A 256 -27.02 -22.87 -45.46
C ASP A 256 -27.40 -23.47 -44.06
N LYS A 257 -28.56 -23.34 -43.35
CA LYS A 257 -29.92 -22.79 -43.59
C LYS A 257 -30.65 -22.51 -42.24
N ASP A 258 -31.76 -21.75 -42.30
CA ASP A 258 -32.83 -21.37 -41.34
C ASP A 258 -33.03 -22.05 -39.96
N SER A 259 -33.26 -21.20 -38.95
CA SER A 259 -34.50 -21.09 -38.12
C SER A 259 -34.26 -19.97 -37.08
N GLU A 260 -35.06 -18.92 -36.91
CA GLU A 260 -36.53 -18.72 -36.92
C GLU A 260 -37.25 -19.27 -35.69
N SER A 261 -37.32 -18.42 -34.64
CA SER A 261 -38.51 -18.25 -33.82
C SER A 261 -38.53 -16.84 -33.22
N GLU A 262 -39.67 -16.16 -33.33
CA GLU A 262 -39.91 -14.88 -32.67
C GLU A 262 -40.32 -15.05 -31.21
N SER A 263 -40.10 -14.04 -30.38
CA SER A 263 -40.91 -13.76 -29.19
C SER A 263 -40.78 -12.28 -28.83
N LYS A 264 -41.91 -11.56 -28.85
CA LYS A 264 -41.96 -10.09 -28.85
C LYS A 264 -42.88 -9.54 -27.76
N SER A 265 -42.32 -8.72 -26.87
CA SER A 265 -43.00 -7.80 -25.93
C SER A 265 -41.95 -6.74 -25.51
N GLU A 266 -42.11 -5.42 -25.62
CA GLU A 266 -43.28 -4.52 -25.53
C GLU A 266 -44.08 -4.77 -24.24
N ARG A 267 -44.13 -3.91 -23.22
CA ARG A 267 -43.84 -2.46 -23.04
C ARG A 267 -43.33 -2.25 -21.58
N LYS A 268 -43.02 -1.06 -21.03
CA LYS A 268 -43.50 0.32 -21.27
C LYS A 268 -42.53 1.34 -20.62
N GLU A 269 -42.52 2.57 -21.11
CA GLU A 269 -41.99 3.73 -20.36
C GLU A 269 -43.07 4.29 -19.41
N ASP A 270 -42.66 5.00 -18.37
CA ASP A 270 -43.38 6.17 -17.80
C ASP A 270 -42.41 6.93 -16.87
N GLU A 271 -42.18 8.22 -17.14
CA GLU A 271 -41.42 9.13 -16.27
C GLU A 271 -42.34 9.73 -15.19
N LYS A 272 -41.78 10.12 -14.03
CA LYS A 272 -42.19 11.39 -13.40
C LYS A 272 -41.19 11.95 -12.38
N GLU A 273 -41.08 13.27 -12.39
CA GLU A 273 -40.46 14.10 -11.35
C GLU A 273 -41.47 14.47 -10.24
N GLU A 274 -40.93 14.86 -9.08
CA GLU A 274 -41.29 16.01 -8.20
C GLU A 274 -40.74 15.71 -6.78
N GLU A 275 -39.68 16.40 -6.32
CA GLU A 275 -39.66 17.72 -5.67
C GLU A 275 -40.39 17.83 -4.31
N ARG A 276 -39.60 18.25 -3.30
CA ARG A 276 -39.97 18.99 -2.07
C ARG A 276 -40.97 18.39 -1.07
N SER A 277 -40.50 18.29 0.18
CA SER A 277 -40.96 19.24 1.21
C SER A 277 -39.89 19.43 2.30
N ALA A 278 -39.93 20.58 2.97
CA ALA A 278 -39.06 20.91 4.09
C ALA A 278 -39.82 21.74 5.13
N ASP A 279 -39.48 21.50 6.40
CA ASP A 279 -39.73 22.32 7.60
C ASP A 279 -41.14 22.90 7.87
N SER A 280 -41.74 22.47 8.99
CA SER A 280 -42.69 23.31 9.73
C SER A 280 -42.62 23.07 11.25
N GLU A 281 -41.70 23.77 11.90
CA GLU A 281 -41.78 24.39 13.24
C GLU A 281 -42.95 24.10 14.24
N LYS A 282 -42.57 24.18 15.54
CA LYS A 282 -43.36 24.65 16.72
C LYS A 282 -44.51 23.78 17.27
N GLY A 283 -44.53 23.57 18.60
CA GLY A 283 -45.64 22.83 19.26
C GLY A 283 -45.90 22.92 20.78
N GLN A 284 -45.06 23.54 21.63
CA GLN A 284 -45.30 23.81 23.09
C GLN A 284 -45.56 22.59 24.04
N LYS A 285 -44.75 22.28 25.09
CA LYS A 285 -44.49 22.97 26.37
C LYS A 285 -45.54 22.71 27.49
N LYS A 286 -45.08 22.18 28.66
CA LYS A 286 -45.34 22.67 30.06
C LYS A 286 -45.91 21.67 31.13
N ARG A 287 -45.07 21.33 32.14
CA ARG A 287 -45.40 20.85 33.53
C ARG A 287 -46.03 19.45 33.65
N LYS A 288 -46.02 18.74 34.81
CA LYS A 288 -45.51 18.91 36.20
C LYS A 288 -44.63 17.64 36.53
N LYS A 289 -43.64 17.59 37.45
CA LYS A 289 -43.68 17.63 38.94
C LYS A 289 -44.59 16.51 39.54
N GLU A 290 -44.22 15.73 40.56
CA GLU A 290 -43.16 15.87 41.58
C GLU A 290 -42.87 14.53 42.32
N GLU A 291 -41.75 14.44 43.08
CA GLU A 291 -41.50 13.54 44.24
C GLU A 291 -41.45 11.98 44.05
N ASP A 292 -40.72 11.18 44.85
CA ASP A 292 -39.79 11.45 45.98
C ASP A 292 -38.76 10.29 46.23
N SER A 293 -37.64 10.58 46.92
CA SER A 293 -36.78 9.66 47.73
C SER A 293 -36.09 8.46 47.02
N ASP A 294 -35.04 7.78 47.53
CA ASP A 294 -33.98 8.06 48.53
C ASP A 294 -32.70 7.34 48.02
N SER A 295 -31.47 7.82 48.22
CA SER A 295 -30.63 7.37 49.35
C SER A 295 -29.26 8.08 49.35
N GLU A 296 -28.65 8.15 50.54
CA GLU A 296 -27.52 9.04 50.81
C GLU A 296 -26.10 8.50 50.52
N LYS A 297 -25.24 9.41 50.05
CA LYS A 297 -23.84 9.68 50.47
C LYS A 297 -22.87 8.51 50.76
N GLU A 298 -21.67 8.65 50.18
CA GLU A 298 -20.46 8.76 51.04
C GLU A 298 -19.47 9.83 50.54
N LYS A 299 -18.54 10.28 51.40
CA LYS A 299 -17.62 11.42 51.16
C LYS A 299 -16.16 10.94 51.25
N LYS A 300 -15.30 11.14 50.25
CA LYS A 300 -14.68 12.42 49.83
C LYS A 300 -13.86 13.13 50.93
N LYS A 301 -12.58 12.74 51.07
CA LYS A 301 -11.39 13.52 51.50
C LYS A 301 -10.15 12.68 51.11
N ARG A 302 -8.94 13.20 50.86
CA ARG A 302 -8.32 14.48 51.24
C ARG A 302 -7.79 15.27 50.02
N LYS A 303 -7.50 16.56 50.22
CA LYS A 303 -6.70 17.40 49.31
C LYS A 303 -5.63 18.17 50.11
N THR A 304 -4.66 18.72 49.41
CA THR A 304 -3.41 19.36 49.89
C THR A 304 -3.57 20.74 50.55
N SER A 305 -2.72 21.01 51.55
CA SER A 305 -2.15 22.32 51.95
C SER A 305 -0.88 21.99 52.77
N GLU A 306 0.36 22.29 52.37
CA GLU A 306 1.00 23.59 52.02
C GLU A 306 1.31 24.46 53.26
N LYS A 307 2.56 24.98 53.31
CA LYS A 307 3.12 25.97 54.26
C LYS A 307 3.18 25.60 55.76
N LYS A 308 4.36 25.16 56.19
CA LYS A 308 5.32 26.10 56.80
C LYS A 308 6.75 25.69 56.49
#